data_AF-A0A1H9KFX0-F1
#
_entry.id   AF-A0A1H9KFX0-F1
#
_cell.length_a   1.000
_cell.length_b   1.000
_cell.length_c   1.000
_cell.angle_alpha   90.00
_cell.angle_beta   90.00
_cell.angle_gamma   90.00
#
_symmetry.space_group_name_H-M   'P 1'
#
loop_
_entity.id
_entity.type
_entity.pdbx_description
1 polymer ?
#
loop_
_entity_poly.entity_id
_entity_poly.type
_entity_poly.pdbx_seq_one_letter_code
_entity_poly.pdbx_strand_id
1 'polypeptide(L)'
;MNNSLKRAFLLRNICMLGSILLLFLVAVFFPHNNRYVIKGALCAGLIFYASVFFLQKYHDFIYEKKNRLNEIVDMYRRKKYCSKGEKNIYFNSLIWLGDNEGIDSYLQKNGLSLQQSISKHFYDIDRRLLYLGEDADYSHDLNRIKNMISLFNSLQGSGGLVSNRFSSYLQFYDYYIQKKYDLAFDILNKMESKNPLDQSWIMYHEMMVLKAQDQYSKAEAVKERLKGLKCNTRFHKWLEIEAPKQKTHICFPLCLLCLTLIVCLGFTIYKGTQKYSVVEDSLKAEYNIAVDDSKILYDQISGDEGIRIYAKGRNIIYIYYVNENGSYIITDVYKDKLNMPDTDYVTAMAASRVKAVSMMFYAKIPEQDSFVIVTESENLENKLLSGYEIQSVDSRTIDDETYYLIYARGDLK
;
A
#
# COMPACT_ATOMS: atom_id res chain seq x y z
N MET A 1 21.93 -2.19 -16.20
CA MET A 1 20.93 -1.19 -15.74
C MET A 1 19.45 -1.62 -15.84
N ASN A 2 19.08 -2.69 -16.57
CA ASN A 2 17.71 -3.25 -16.57
C ASN A 2 17.25 -3.84 -15.21
N ASN A 3 18.15 -4.04 -14.25
CA ASN A 3 17.86 -4.70 -12.96
C ASN A 3 17.24 -3.79 -11.90
N SER A 4 17.51 -2.47 -11.87
CA SER A 4 16.96 -1.63 -10.78
C SER A 4 15.47 -1.34 -10.95
N LEU A 5 14.97 -1.24 -12.19
CA LEU A 5 13.57 -1.00 -12.51
C LEU A 5 12.69 -2.21 -12.23
N LYS A 6 13.15 -3.40 -12.65
CA LYS A 6 12.53 -4.67 -12.24
C LYS A 6 12.55 -4.78 -10.72
N ARG A 7 13.65 -4.44 -10.05
CA ARG A 7 13.74 -4.46 -8.59
C ARG A 7 12.76 -3.50 -7.91
N ALA A 8 12.63 -2.24 -8.32
CA ALA A 8 11.72 -1.29 -7.66
C ALA A 8 10.24 -1.68 -7.83
N PHE A 9 9.86 -2.11 -9.04
CA PHE A 9 8.51 -2.61 -9.30
C PHE A 9 8.23 -3.93 -8.55
N LEU A 10 9.20 -4.85 -8.54
CA LEU A 10 9.14 -6.09 -7.77
C LEU A 10 9.04 -5.79 -6.27
N LEU A 11 9.81 -4.83 -5.75
CA LEU A 11 9.80 -4.43 -4.35
C LEU A 11 8.44 -3.86 -3.95
N ARG A 12 7.84 -2.99 -4.78
CA ARG A 12 6.48 -2.49 -4.57
C ARG A 12 5.48 -3.64 -4.46
N ASN A 13 5.51 -4.58 -5.40
CA ASN A 13 4.59 -5.70 -5.40
C ASN A 13 4.82 -6.65 -4.23
N ILE A 14 6.08 -6.89 -3.84
CA ILE A 14 6.45 -7.64 -2.64
C ILE A 14 5.93 -6.95 -1.39
N CYS A 15 6.06 -5.62 -1.27
CA CYS A 15 5.53 -4.87 -0.13
C CYS A 15 4.00 -4.93 -0.08
N MET A 16 3.30 -4.72 -1.22
CA MET A 16 1.83 -4.83 -1.25
C MET A 16 1.37 -6.25 -0.91
N LEU A 17 1.95 -7.29 -1.51
CA LEU A 17 1.62 -8.68 -1.20
C LEU A 17 1.96 -9.03 0.25
N GLY A 18 3.13 -8.64 0.71
CA GLY A 18 3.58 -8.84 2.09
C GLY A 18 2.65 -8.19 3.10
N SER A 19 2.12 -7.00 2.81
CA SER A 19 1.13 -6.33 3.68
C SER A 19 -0.19 -7.10 3.75
N ILE A 20 -0.68 -7.61 2.63
CA ILE A 20 -1.91 -8.40 2.56
C ILE A 20 -1.73 -9.76 3.24
N LEU A 21 -0.60 -10.43 2.97
CA LEU A 21 -0.25 -11.71 3.57
C LEU A 21 -0.07 -11.59 5.09
N LEU A 22 0.53 -10.50 5.58
CA LEU A 22 0.69 -10.24 7.00
C LEU A 22 -0.66 -10.03 7.70
N LEU A 23 -1.53 -9.19 7.11
CA LEU A 23 -2.90 -9.01 7.61
C LEU A 23 -3.66 -10.32 7.67
N PHE A 24 -3.53 -11.13 6.62
CA PHE A 24 -4.17 -12.42 6.50
C PHE A 24 -3.63 -13.45 7.52
N LEU A 25 -2.32 -13.60 7.63
CA LEU A 25 -1.70 -14.50 8.61
C LEU A 25 -2.07 -14.12 10.04
N VAL A 26 -2.09 -12.83 10.36
CA VAL A 26 -2.46 -12.37 11.69
C VAL A 26 -3.95 -12.65 11.97
N ALA A 27 -4.84 -12.46 10.99
CA ALA A 27 -6.26 -12.75 11.14
C ALA A 27 -6.55 -14.26 11.29
N VAL A 28 -5.80 -15.12 10.60
CA VAL A 28 -6.01 -16.59 10.63
C VAL A 28 -5.39 -17.25 11.86
N PHE A 29 -4.19 -16.81 12.29
CA PHE A 29 -3.48 -17.44 13.40
C PHE A 29 -3.83 -16.86 14.77
N PHE A 30 -4.44 -15.67 14.82
CA PHE A 30 -4.81 -15.01 16.07
C PHE A 30 -6.23 -14.43 16.05
N PRO A 31 -7.27 -15.16 15.58
CA PRO A 31 -8.60 -14.61 15.38
C PRO A 31 -9.24 -14.07 16.67
N HIS A 32 -8.94 -14.69 17.81
CA HIS A 32 -9.51 -14.31 19.12
C HIS A 32 -8.60 -13.37 19.94
N ASN A 33 -7.43 -12.97 19.41
CA ASN A 33 -6.50 -12.09 20.14
C ASN A 33 -6.40 -10.72 19.48
N ASN A 34 -7.38 -9.87 19.82
CA ASN A 34 -7.52 -8.50 19.30
C ASN A 34 -6.23 -7.66 19.35
N ARG A 35 -5.37 -7.89 20.36
CA ARG A 35 -4.11 -7.15 20.50
C ARG A 35 -3.10 -7.47 19.39
N TYR A 36 -3.03 -8.72 18.95
CA TYR A 36 -2.15 -9.12 17.84
C TYR A 36 -2.75 -8.73 16.48
N VAL A 37 -4.07 -8.83 16.32
CA VAL A 37 -4.78 -8.38 15.12
C VAL A 37 -4.55 -6.90 14.84
N ILE A 38 -4.72 -6.04 15.85
CA ILE A 38 -4.51 -4.59 15.71
C ILE A 38 -3.05 -4.26 15.38
N LYS A 39 -2.08 -4.92 16.03
CA LYS A 39 -0.64 -4.71 15.75
C LYS A 39 -0.26 -5.19 14.35
N GLY A 40 -0.82 -6.32 13.90
CA GLY A 40 -0.63 -6.85 12.55
C GLY A 40 -1.18 -5.92 11.48
N ALA A 41 -2.38 -5.38 11.69
CA ALA A 41 -2.99 -4.40 10.80
C ALA A 41 -2.16 -3.10 10.69
N LEU A 42 -1.63 -2.60 11.81
CA LEU A 42 -0.75 -1.41 11.82
C LEU A 42 0.57 -1.66 11.06
N CYS A 43 1.23 -2.80 11.30
CA CYS A 43 2.44 -3.18 10.55
C CYS A 43 2.17 -3.35 9.05
N ALA A 44 1.06 -3.99 8.69
CA ALA A 44 0.66 -4.14 7.29
C ALA A 44 0.38 -2.77 6.63
N GLY A 45 -0.29 -1.86 7.35
CA GLY A 45 -0.52 -0.50 6.90
C GLY A 45 0.77 0.28 6.63
N LEU A 46 1.79 0.14 7.49
CA LEU A 46 3.10 0.77 7.29
C LEU A 46 3.84 0.18 6.07
N ILE A 47 3.79 -1.13 5.88
CA ILE A 47 4.41 -1.81 4.72
C ILE A 47 3.68 -1.43 3.42
N PHE A 48 2.35 -1.30 3.47
CA PHE A 48 1.55 -0.82 2.35
C PHE A 48 1.87 0.64 2.02
N TYR A 49 2.03 1.50 3.03
CA TYR A 49 2.43 2.90 2.84
C TYR A 49 3.81 3.02 2.18
N ALA A 50 4.79 2.17 2.55
CA ALA A 50 6.08 2.12 1.89
C ALA A 50 5.97 1.78 0.39
N SER A 51 4.97 0.99 -0.02
CA SER A 51 4.73 0.70 -1.44
C SER A 51 4.30 1.93 -2.26
N VAL A 52 3.64 2.91 -1.63
CA VAL A 52 3.27 4.19 -2.26
C VAL A 52 4.52 5.03 -2.55
N PHE A 53 5.51 5.01 -1.63
CA PHE A 53 6.79 5.68 -1.85
C PHE A 53 7.58 5.08 -3.05
N PHE A 54 7.56 3.74 -3.19
CA PHE A 54 8.17 3.08 -4.35
C PHE A 54 7.41 3.33 -5.66
N LEU A 55 6.09 3.48 -5.60
CA LEU A 55 5.27 3.89 -6.73
C LEU A 55 5.67 5.30 -7.20
N GLN A 56 5.88 6.23 -6.27
CA GLN A 56 6.32 7.59 -6.61
C GLN A 56 7.71 7.60 -7.24
N LYS A 57 8.69 6.86 -6.68
CA LYS A 57 10.01 6.69 -7.33
C LYS A 57 9.94 6.02 -8.72
N TYR A 58 9.03 5.07 -8.90
CA TYR A 58 8.81 4.43 -10.21
C TYR A 58 8.25 5.42 -11.23
N HIS A 59 7.30 6.24 -10.80
CA HIS A 59 6.75 7.32 -11.61
C HIS A 59 7.83 8.35 -11.96
N ASP A 60 8.56 8.88 -10.98
CA ASP A 60 9.67 9.82 -11.18
C ASP A 60 10.72 9.28 -12.18
N PHE A 61 10.98 7.97 -12.15
CA PHE A 61 11.89 7.34 -13.11
C PHE A 61 11.28 7.15 -14.52
N ILE A 62 9.99 6.80 -14.65
CA ILE A 62 9.31 6.81 -15.96
C ILE A 62 9.35 8.24 -16.55
N TYR A 63 9.14 9.24 -15.69
CA TYR A 63 9.18 10.65 -16.03
C TYR A 63 10.56 11.11 -16.49
N GLU A 64 11.64 10.70 -15.82
CA GLU A 64 12.99 11.16 -16.16
C GLU A 64 13.67 10.36 -17.29
N LYS A 65 13.31 9.08 -17.51
CA LYS A 65 14.16 8.19 -18.34
C LYS A 65 13.53 7.58 -19.58
N LYS A 66 12.20 7.57 -19.75
CA LYS A 66 11.59 6.88 -20.90
C LYS A 66 10.78 7.75 -21.86
N ASN A 67 10.54 9.03 -21.55
CA ASN A 67 9.86 9.98 -22.42
C ASN A 67 8.57 9.42 -23.07
N ARG A 68 7.82 8.65 -22.29
CA ARG A 68 6.56 8.00 -22.72
C ARG A 68 5.38 8.93 -22.52
N LEU A 69 5.42 10.07 -23.19
CA LEU A 69 4.47 11.15 -22.97
C LEU A 69 3.01 10.70 -23.19
N ASN A 70 2.74 9.84 -24.19
CA ASN A 70 1.40 9.34 -24.47
C ASN A 70 0.82 8.53 -23.30
N GLU A 71 1.61 7.59 -22.74
CA GLU A 71 1.18 6.79 -21.59
C GLU A 71 0.91 7.68 -20.36
N ILE A 72 1.70 8.75 -20.20
CA ILE A 72 1.52 9.72 -19.11
C ILE A 72 0.20 10.48 -19.27
N VAL A 73 -0.06 10.99 -20.47
CA VAL A 73 -1.31 11.72 -20.76
C VAL A 73 -2.53 10.81 -20.58
N ASP A 74 -2.50 9.58 -21.11
CA ASP A 74 -3.59 8.61 -20.96
C ASP A 74 -3.87 8.26 -19.50
N MET A 75 -2.81 8.07 -18.70
CA MET A 75 -2.94 7.77 -17.29
C MET A 75 -3.60 8.93 -16.52
N TYR A 76 -3.15 10.16 -16.76
CA TYR A 76 -3.67 11.32 -16.04
C TYR A 76 -5.06 11.76 -16.50
N ARG A 77 -5.42 11.56 -17.78
CA ARG A 77 -6.79 11.76 -18.26
C ARG A 77 -7.80 10.90 -17.51
N ARG A 78 -7.41 9.70 -17.10
CA ARG A 78 -8.28 8.76 -16.36
C ARG A 78 -8.33 9.03 -14.86
N LYS A 79 -7.44 9.89 -14.33
CA LYS A 79 -7.31 10.12 -12.90
C LYS A 79 -8.31 11.19 -12.43
N LYS A 80 -9.15 10.88 -11.44
CA LYS A 80 -10.13 11.82 -10.88
C LYS A 80 -9.50 12.97 -10.09
N TYR A 81 -8.37 12.70 -9.42
CA TYR A 81 -7.63 13.67 -8.61
C TYR A 81 -6.13 13.62 -8.88
N CYS A 82 -5.53 14.78 -9.16
CA CYS A 82 -4.09 14.93 -9.37
C CYS A 82 -3.50 15.87 -8.31
N SER A 83 -2.40 15.48 -7.69
CA SER A 83 -1.63 16.34 -6.79
C SER A 83 -0.97 17.51 -7.55
N LYS A 84 -0.45 18.51 -6.84
CA LYS A 84 0.22 19.68 -7.47
C LYS A 84 1.42 19.28 -8.33
N GLY A 85 2.23 18.30 -7.89
CA GLY A 85 3.36 17.78 -8.67
C GLY A 85 2.90 17.03 -9.93
N GLU A 86 1.87 16.21 -9.80
CA GLU A 86 1.28 15.45 -10.91
C GLU A 86 0.66 16.37 -11.97
N LYS A 87 0.01 17.44 -11.53
CA LYS A 87 -0.53 18.49 -12.41
C LYS A 87 0.56 19.15 -13.27
N ASN A 88 1.76 19.35 -12.73
CA ASN A 88 2.89 19.91 -13.47
C ASN A 88 3.37 18.93 -14.57
N ILE A 89 3.54 17.66 -14.18
CA ILE A 89 3.97 16.59 -15.08
C ILE A 89 2.97 16.37 -16.21
N TYR A 90 1.69 16.30 -15.88
CA TYR A 90 0.63 16.13 -16.86
C TYR A 90 0.61 17.28 -17.88
N PHE A 91 0.60 18.53 -17.41
CA PHE A 91 0.59 19.69 -18.29
C PHE A 91 1.83 19.77 -19.19
N ASN A 92 3.03 19.55 -18.64
CA ASN A 92 4.25 19.55 -19.45
C ASN A 92 4.22 18.44 -20.50
N SER A 93 3.64 17.28 -20.19
CA SER A 93 3.48 16.19 -21.16
C SER A 93 2.53 16.56 -22.30
N LEU A 94 1.42 17.23 -21.99
CA LEU A 94 0.49 17.77 -23.00
C LEU A 94 1.18 18.76 -23.93
N ILE A 95 1.97 19.69 -23.37
CA ILE A 95 2.75 20.68 -24.12
C ILE A 95 3.79 20.01 -25.01
N TRP A 96 4.53 19.03 -24.50
CA TRP A 96 5.54 18.33 -25.28
C TRP A 96 4.95 17.45 -26.37
N LEU A 97 3.72 16.94 -26.23
CA LEU A 97 3.01 16.19 -27.26
C LEU A 97 2.28 17.07 -28.28
N GLY A 98 2.00 18.32 -27.93
CA GLY A 98 1.16 19.19 -28.74
C GLY A 98 -0.30 18.73 -28.76
N ASP A 99 -0.80 18.31 -27.60
CA ASP A 99 -2.19 17.90 -27.38
C ASP A 99 -3.06 19.12 -27.05
N ASN A 100 -3.47 19.87 -28.09
CA ASN A 100 -4.24 21.11 -27.95
C ASN A 100 -5.51 20.93 -27.13
N GLU A 101 -6.32 19.92 -27.44
CA GLU A 101 -7.57 19.64 -26.73
C GLU A 101 -7.31 19.33 -25.26
N GLY A 102 -6.26 18.55 -24.98
CA GLY A 102 -5.84 18.27 -23.61
C GLY A 102 -5.37 19.52 -22.85
N ILE A 103 -4.63 20.41 -23.51
CA ILE A 103 -4.20 21.70 -22.94
C ILE A 103 -5.42 22.56 -22.60
N ASP A 104 -6.36 22.72 -23.53
CA ASP A 104 -7.56 23.54 -23.33
C ASP A 104 -8.43 22.98 -22.19
N SER A 105 -8.64 21.66 -22.19
CA SER A 105 -9.37 20.95 -21.13
C SER A 105 -8.70 21.11 -19.75
N TYR A 106 -7.37 21.10 -19.71
CA TYR A 106 -6.62 21.34 -18.48
C TYR A 106 -6.84 22.77 -17.96
N LEU A 107 -6.76 23.77 -18.84
CA LEU A 107 -6.87 25.20 -18.50
C LEU A 107 -8.27 25.59 -18.02
N GLN A 108 -9.32 24.93 -18.51
CA GLN A 108 -10.69 25.14 -18.02
C GLN A 108 -10.84 24.85 -16.51
N LYS A 109 -9.99 23.99 -15.96
CA LYS A 109 -10.12 23.46 -14.59
C LYS A 109 -8.96 23.85 -13.67
N ASN A 110 -7.89 24.43 -14.21
CA ASN A 110 -6.65 24.64 -13.46
C ASN A 110 -5.97 25.96 -13.86
N GLY A 111 -5.49 26.70 -12.86
CA GLY A 111 -4.50 27.75 -13.08
C GLY A 111 -3.12 27.17 -13.39
N LEU A 112 -2.31 27.94 -14.12
CA LEU A 112 -0.92 27.59 -14.40
C LEU A 112 0.02 28.13 -13.33
N SER A 113 0.99 27.32 -12.93
CA SER A 113 2.17 27.84 -12.25
C SER A 113 2.97 28.74 -13.20
N LEU A 114 3.87 29.56 -12.64
CA LEU A 114 4.72 30.46 -13.43
C LEU A 114 5.57 29.67 -14.44
N GLN A 115 6.16 28.54 -14.03
CA GLN A 115 6.93 27.66 -14.92
C GLN A 115 6.07 27.12 -16.08
N GLN A 116 4.86 26.63 -15.79
CA GLN A 116 3.95 26.12 -16.82
C GLN A 116 3.50 27.24 -17.77
N SER A 117 3.31 28.45 -17.25
CA SER A 117 2.94 29.61 -18.06
C SER A 117 4.04 29.98 -19.06
N ILE A 118 5.30 29.99 -18.61
CA ILE A 118 6.47 30.19 -19.49
C ILE A 118 6.53 29.09 -20.57
N SER A 119 6.40 27.82 -20.17
CA SER A 119 6.40 26.70 -21.11
C SER A 119 5.26 26.76 -22.13
N LYS A 120 4.06 27.22 -21.71
CA LYS A 120 2.94 27.43 -22.62
C LYS A 120 3.22 28.56 -23.62
N HIS A 121 3.80 29.67 -23.18
CA HIS A 121 4.11 30.76 -24.10
C HIS A 121 5.14 30.36 -25.16
N PHE A 122 6.16 29.57 -24.81
CA PHE A 122 7.07 29.00 -25.81
C PHE A 122 6.35 28.05 -26.78
N TYR A 123 5.42 27.23 -26.27
CA TYR A 123 4.57 26.38 -27.12
C TYR A 123 3.69 27.19 -28.08
N ASP A 124 3.13 28.31 -27.62
CA ASP A 124 2.32 29.19 -28.45
C ASP A 124 3.17 29.84 -29.55
N ILE A 125 4.42 30.25 -29.24
CA ILE A 125 5.39 30.76 -30.24
C ILE A 125 5.69 29.69 -31.29
N ASP A 126 6.02 28.46 -30.89
CA ASP A 126 6.28 27.35 -31.81
C ASP A 126 5.11 27.15 -32.79
N ARG A 127 3.88 27.16 -32.27
CA ARG A 127 2.67 27.04 -33.09
C ARG A 127 2.53 28.21 -34.04
N ARG A 128 2.70 29.44 -33.56
CA ARG A 128 2.58 30.63 -34.39
C ARG A 128 3.62 30.63 -35.50
N LEU A 129 4.88 30.27 -35.22
CA LEU A 129 5.92 30.12 -36.24
C LEU A 129 5.54 29.07 -37.30
N LEU A 130 4.94 27.94 -36.89
CA LEU A 130 4.48 26.91 -37.82
C LEU A 130 3.37 27.39 -38.76
N TYR A 131 2.43 28.21 -38.29
CA TYR A 131 1.23 28.60 -39.07
C TYR A 131 1.32 29.98 -39.72
N LEU A 132 2.02 30.92 -39.10
CA LEU A 132 2.10 32.33 -39.51
C LEU A 132 3.47 32.70 -40.09
N GLY A 133 4.49 31.87 -39.89
CA GLY A 133 5.86 32.15 -40.32
C GLY A 133 6.59 33.19 -39.45
N GLU A 134 7.82 33.51 -39.86
CA GLU A 134 8.72 34.39 -39.11
C GLU A 134 8.40 35.89 -39.21
N ASP A 135 7.63 36.31 -40.23
CA ASP A 135 7.33 37.74 -40.48
C ASP A 135 6.18 38.28 -39.62
N ALA A 136 5.53 37.44 -38.80
CA ALA A 136 4.51 37.88 -37.86
C ALA A 136 5.10 38.67 -36.69
N ASP A 137 4.31 39.53 -36.04
CA ASP A 137 4.77 40.25 -34.85
C ASP A 137 4.75 39.35 -33.59
N TYR A 138 5.94 39.12 -33.05
CA TYR A 138 6.19 38.34 -31.83
C TYR A 138 6.66 39.19 -30.64
N SER A 139 6.79 40.52 -30.82
CA SER A 139 7.40 41.42 -29.83
C SER A 139 6.70 41.36 -28.47
N HIS A 140 5.36 41.33 -28.48
CA HIS A 140 4.55 41.20 -27.27
C HIS A 140 4.81 39.88 -26.52
N ASP A 141 4.88 38.76 -27.23
CA ASP A 141 5.08 37.44 -26.62
C ASP A 141 6.48 37.30 -26.03
N LEU A 142 7.51 37.74 -26.76
CA LEU A 142 8.89 37.73 -26.28
C LEU A 142 9.08 38.61 -25.05
N ASN A 143 8.50 39.82 -25.04
CA ASN A 143 8.54 40.71 -23.88
C ASN A 143 7.82 40.10 -22.67
N ARG A 144 6.67 39.46 -22.89
CA ARG A 144 5.94 38.77 -21.82
C ARG A 144 6.74 37.62 -21.24
N ILE A 145 7.35 36.78 -22.07
CA ILE A 145 8.22 35.68 -21.63
C ILE A 145 9.41 36.22 -20.84
N LYS A 146 10.07 37.27 -21.33
CA LYS A 146 11.20 37.93 -20.66
C LYS A 146 10.83 38.37 -19.24
N ASN A 147 9.68 39.04 -19.09
CA ASN A 147 9.18 39.49 -17.79
C ASN A 147 8.87 38.29 -16.87
N MET A 148 8.28 37.23 -17.40
CA MET A 148 7.99 36.02 -16.63
C MET A 148 9.25 35.28 -16.17
N ILE A 149 10.29 35.20 -17.02
CA ILE A 149 11.58 34.61 -16.66
C ILE A 149 12.26 35.46 -15.57
N SER A 150 12.23 36.79 -15.69
CA SER A 150 12.75 37.69 -14.65
C SER A 150 12.07 37.46 -13.30
N LEU A 151 10.72 37.39 -13.29
CA LEU A 151 9.95 37.07 -12.09
C LEU A 151 10.30 35.67 -11.55
N PHE A 152 10.40 34.67 -12.43
CA PHE A 152 10.75 33.30 -12.03
C PHE A 152 12.12 33.24 -11.34
N ASN A 153 13.11 33.96 -11.88
CA ASN A 153 14.46 34.03 -11.34
C ASN A 153 14.49 34.75 -9.99
N SER A 154 13.67 35.79 -9.81
CA SER A 154 13.54 36.48 -8.52
C SER A 154 12.96 35.59 -7.42
N LEU A 155 12.07 34.66 -7.78
CA LEU A 155 11.38 33.77 -6.83
C LEU A 155 12.17 32.49 -6.50
N GLN A 156 12.97 31.99 -7.44
CA GLN A 156 13.70 30.71 -7.31
C GLN A 156 15.19 30.89 -6.92
N GLY A 157 15.69 32.13 -6.93
CA GLY A 157 17.13 32.41 -6.90
C GLY A 157 17.76 32.25 -8.29
N SER A 158 18.63 33.17 -8.68
CA SER A 158 19.30 33.15 -9.99
C SER A 158 20.20 31.92 -10.15
N GLY A 159 20.11 31.22 -11.29
CA GLY A 159 21.12 30.23 -11.72
C GLY A 159 20.69 28.75 -11.75
N GLY A 160 19.42 28.43 -11.53
CA GLY A 160 18.93 27.05 -11.67
C GLY A 160 18.89 26.54 -13.12
N LEU A 161 19.06 25.23 -13.32
CA LEU A 161 19.04 24.56 -14.64
C LEU A 161 17.81 24.92 -15.50
N VAL A 162 16.62 25.02 -14.87
CA VAL A 162 15.37 25.37 -15.56
C VAL A 162 15.37 26.82 -16.05
N SER A 163 15.89 27.75 -15.24
CA SER A 163 16.03 29.17 -15.60
C SER A 163 16.97 29.33 -16.78
N ASN A 164 18.14 28.69 -16.74
CA ASN A 164 19.13 28.79 -17.82
C ASN A 164 18.55 28.28 -19.14
N ARG A 165 17.80 27.17 -19.10
CA ARG A 165 17.11 26.65 -20.29
C ARG A 165 16.09 27.63 -20.85
N PHE A 166 15.25 28.25 -20.02
CA PHE A 166 14.28 29.23 -20.51
C PHE A 166 14.95 30.48 -21.10
N SER A 167 16.06 30.93 -20.50
CA SER A 167 16.85 32.04 -21.04
C SER A 167 17.44 31.68 -22.40
N SER A 168 17.97 30.47 -22.59
CA SER A 168 18.48 30.02 -23.88
C SER A 168 17.38 29.90 -24.94
N TYR A 169 16.19 29.39 -24.57
CA TYR A 169 15.04 29.37 -25.48
C TYR A 169 14.64 30.78 -25.90
N LEU A 170 14.53 31.72 -24.96
CA LEU A 170 14.18 33.11 -25.25
C LEU A 170 15.22 33.76 -26.20
N GLN A 171 16.51 33.57 -25.94
CA GLN A 171 17.58 34.08 -26.80
C GLN A 171 17.52 33.49 -28.21
N PHE A 172 17.24 32.19 -28.33
CA PHE A 172 17.05 31.56 -29.62
C PHE A 172 15.91 32.23 -30.42
N TYR A 173 14.72 32.36 -29.83
CA TYR A 173 13.59 32.95 -30.55
C TYR A 173 13.83 34.42 -30.90
N ASP A 174 14.46 35.19 -30.01
CA ASP A 174 14.81 36.58 -30.28
C ASP A 174 15.74 36.72 -31.50
N TYR A 175 16.78 35.89 -31.58
CA TYR A 175 17.68 35.89 -32.74
C TYR A 175 17.02 35.35 -34.01
N TYR A 176 16.25 34.28 -33.90
CA TYR A 176 15.57 33.67 -35.05
C TYR A 176 14.59 34.64 -35.70
N ILE A 177 13.73 35.30 -34.91
CA ILE A 177 12.74 36.26 -35.40
C ILE A 177 13.40 37.52 -35.98
N GLN A 178 14.54 37.94 -35.42
CA GLN A 178 15.35 39.04 -35.98
C GLN A 178 16.19 38.62 -37.20
N LYS A 179 16.01 37.40 -37.73
CA LYS A 179 16.75 36.82 -38.86
C LYS A 179 18.27 36.75 -38.64
N LYS A 180 18.71 36.74 -37.38
CA LYS A 180 20.10 36.58 -36.95
C LYS A 180 20.42 35.08 -36.81
N TYR A 181 20.33 34.36 -37.91
CA TYR A 181 20.38 32.90 -37.95
C TYR A 181 21.68 32.30 -37.38
N ASP A 182 22.83 32.93 -37.61
CA ASP A 182 24.11 32.45 -37.07
C ASP A 182 24.13 32.49 -35.54
N LEU A 183 23.61 33.57 -34.95
CA LEU A 183 23.49 33.69 -33.48
C LEU A 183 22.46 32.70 -32.92
N ALA A 184 21.34 32.49 -33.63
CA ALA A 184 20.35 31.49 -33.23
C ALA A 184 20.96 30.07 -33.24
N PHE A 185 21.76 29.75 -34.26
CA PHE A 185 22.47 28.48 -34.38
C PHE A 185 23.51 28.29 -33.27
N ASP A 186 24.25 29.35 -32.92
CA ASP A 186 25.20 29.33 -31.80
C ASP A 186 24.54 29.01 -30.45
N ILE A 187 23.31 29.50 -30.23
CA ILE A 187 22.55 29.15 -29.03
C ILE A 187 22.25 27.65 -29.01
N LEU A 188 21.79 27.09 -30.13
CA LEU A 188 21.49 25.66 -30.24
C LEU A 188 22.73 24.78 -29.98
N ASN A 189 23.88 25.15 -30.54
CA ASN A 189 25.14 24.42 -30.33
C ASN A 189 25.61 24.44 -28.87
N LYS A 190 25.35 25.53 -28.14
CA LYS A 190 25.67 25.64 -26.71
C LYS A 190 24.72 24.82 -25.83
N MET A 191 23.52 24.50 -26.31
CA MET A 191 22.55 23.68 -25.59
C MET A 191 22.88 22.19 -25.78
N GLU A 192 23.94 21.70 -25.14
CA GLU A 192 24.17 20.25 -25.10
C GLU A 192 23.19 19.58 -24.12
N SER A 193 22.34 18.69 -24.63
CA SER A 193 21.47 17.87 -23.78
C SER A 193 21.52 16.40 -24.15
N LYS A 194 21.56 15.55 -23.11
CA LYS A 194 21.36 14.09 -23.23
C LYS A 194 19.88 13.70 -23.10
N ASN A 195 19.00 14.65 -22.79
CA ASN A 195 17.56 14.42 -22.68
C ASN A 195 16.93 14.40 -24.08
N PRO A 196 16.25 13.31 -24.49
CA PRO A 196 15.64 13.24 -25.82
C PRO A 196 14.57 14.31 -26.10
N LEU A 197 13.89 14.86 -25.08
CA LEU A 197 12.92 15.95 -25.28
C LEU A 197 13.64 17.24 -25.70
N ASP A 198 14.67 17.64 -24.94
CA ASP A 198 15.46 18.82 -25.27
C ASP A 198 16.19 18.62 -26.61
N GLN A 199 16.73 17.42 -26.89
CA GLN A 199 17.31 17.08 -28.19
C GLN A 199 16.29 17.25 -29.32
N SER A 200 15.04 16.82 -29.12
CA SER A 200 13.99 17.01 -30.14
C SER A 200 13.70 18.48 -30.40
N TRP A 201 13.72 19.33 -29.35
CA TRP A 201 13.56 20.77 -29.49
C TRP A 201 14.76 21.37 -30.25
N ILE A 202 15.99 21.02 -29.88
CA ILE A 202 17.21 21.51 -30.54
C ILE A 202 17.20 21.14 -32.02
N MET A 203 16.96 19.87 -32.36
CA MET A 203 16.98 19.38 -33.74
C MET A 203 15.88 20.00 -34.59
N TYR A 204 14.68 20.19 -34.05
CA TYR A 204 13.60 20.87 -34.77
C TYR A 204 13.96 22.32 -35.11
N HIS A 205 14.50 23.05 -34.15
CA HIS A 205 14.88 24.45 -34.33
C HIS A 205 16.14 24.61 -35.18
N GLU A 206 17.09 23.68 -35.11
CA GLU A 206 18.25 23.60 -36.02
C GLU A 206 17.76 23.45 -37.47
N MET A 207 16.78 22.57 -37.69
CA MET A 207 16.16 22.39 -39.00
C MET A 207 15.47 23.68 -39.47
N MET A 208 14.78 24.42 -38.60
CA MET A 208 14.16 25.70 -38.95
C MET A 208 15.19 26.73 -39.41
N VAL A 209 16.30 26.89 -38.67
CA VAL A 209 17.38 27.81 -39.03
C VAL A 209 18.01 27.41 -40.37
N LEU A 210 18.32 26.13 -40.56
CA LEU A 210 18.92 25.65 -41.81
C LEU A 210 18.01 25.86 -43.02
N LYS A 211 16.69 25.68 -42.87
CA LYS A 211 15.72 25.99 -43.93
C LYS A 211 15.68 27.48 -44.25
N ALA A 212 15.69 28.35 -43.22
CA ALA A 212 15.69 29.79 -43.41
C ALA A 212 16.97 30.32 -44.09
N GLN A 213 18.07 29.55 -44.01
CA GLN A 213 19.33 29.82 -44.73
C GLN A 213 19.43 29.07 -46.08
N ASP A 214 18.33 28.53 -46.60
CA ASP A 214 18.27 27.73 -47.84
C ASP A 214 19.16 26.48 -47.84
N GLN A 215 19.58 25.99 -46.67
CA GLN A 215 20.40 24.78 -46.51
C GLN A 215 19.54 23.52 -46.38
N TYR A 216 18.67 23.29 -47.37
CA TYR A 216 17.64 22.23 -47.34
C TYR A 216 18.22 20.81 -47.17
N SER A 217 19.37 20.51 -47.78
CA SER A 217 20.01 19.20 -47.67
C SER A 217 20.47 18.91 -46.24
N LYS A 218 21.03 19.91 -45.55
CA LYS A 218 21.42 19.79 -44.14
C LYS A 218 20.19 19.68 -43.25
N ALA A 219 19.15 20.45 -43.53
CA ALA A 219 17.89 20.39 -42.79
C ALA A 219 17.27 18.98 -42.85
N GLU A 220 17.27 18.33 -44.02
CA GLU A 220 16.76 16.95 -44.14
C GLU A 220 17.63 15.95 -43.37
N ALA A 221 18.96 16.13 -43.33
CA ALA A 221 19.83 15.31 -42.49
C ALA A 221 19.49 15.47 -40.99
N VAL A 222 19.15 16.67 -40.53
CA VAL A 222 18.70 16.88 -39.15
C VAL A 222 17.37 16.18 -38.88
N LYS A 223 16.43 16.25 -39.82
CA LYS A 223 15.13 15.55 -39.73
C LYS A 223 15.31 14.04 -39.64
N GLU A 224 16.23 13.43 -40.38
CA GLU A 224 16.56 12.00 -40.24
C GLU A 224 17.12 11.66 -38.85
N ARG A 225 17.96 12.52 -38.26
CA ARG A 225 18.41 12.36 -36.86
C ARG A 225 17.24 12.45 -35.88
N LEU A 226 16.29 13.38 -36.12
CA LEU A 226 15.09 13.52 -35.30
C LEU A 226 14.24 12.25 -35.33
N LYS A 227 14.05 11.62 -36.51
CA LYS A 227 13.35 10.32 -36.64
C LYS A 227 13.98 9.21 -35.77
N GLY A 228 15.29 9.25 -35.59
CA GLY A 228 16.04 8.30 -34.77
C GLY A 228 15.81 8.44 -33.26
N LEU A 229 15.22 9.55 -32.79
CA LEU A 229 14.98 9.76 -31.37
C LEU A 229 13.87 8.83 -30.84
N LYS A 230 14.13 8.16 -29.72
CA LYS A 230 13.17 7.28 -29.04
C LYS A 230 12.19 8.06 -28.16
N CYS A 231 11.60 9.13 -28.69
CA CYS A 231 10.57 9.93 -28.03
C CYS A 231 9.53 10.37 -29.05
N ASN A 232 8.29 10.57 -28.61
CA ASN A 232 7.25 11.16 -29.45
C ASN A 232 6.93 12.55 -28.90
N THR A 233 7.21 13.59 -29.66
CA THR A 233 6.98 15.00 -29.28
C THR A 233 6.18 15.72 -30.36
N ARG A 234 5.72 16.93 -30.07
CA ARG A 234 4.97 17.80 -30.99
C ARG A 234 5.70 17.98 -32.32
N PHE A 235 7.03 18.05 -32.29
CA PHE A 235 7.86 18.19 -33.48
C PHE A 235 7.81 16.97 -34.39
N HIS A 236 7.70 15.75 -33.82
CA HIS A 236 7.49 14.54 -34.61
C HIS A 236 6.11 14.58 -35.27
N LYS A 237 5.08 14.97 -34.52
CA LYS A 237 3.71 15.09 -35.01
C LYS A 237 3.58 16.14 -36.12
N TRP A 238 4.17 17.31 -35.94
CA TRP A 238 4.11 18.41 -36.92
C TRP A 238 4.93 18.14 -38.18
N LEU A 239 5.96 17.29 -38.09
CA LEU A 239 6.76 16.84 -39.24
C LEU A 239 6.28 15.52 -39.84
N GLU A 240 5.12 15.01 -39.40
CA GLU A 240 4.53 13.75 -39.86
C GLU A 240 5.49 12.54 -39.75
N ILE A 241 6.34 12.54 -38.72
CA ILE A 241 7.25 11.45 -38.43
C ILE A 241 6.50 10.37 -37.65
N GLU A 242 6.39 9.17 -38.22
CA GLU A 242 5.80 8.02 -37.53
C GLU A 242 6.54 7.73 -36.22
N ALA A 243 5.78 7.73 -35.11
CA ALA A 243 6.35 7.42 -33.81
C ALA A 243 6.81 5.94 -33.76
N PRO A 244 7.98 5.63 -33.21
CA PRO A 244 8.43 4.25 -33.09
C PRO A 244 7.44 3.42 -32.27
N LYS A 245 6.89 2.35 -32.87
CA LYS A 245 5.98 1.41 -32.19
C LYS A 245 6.66 0.84 -30.96
N GLN A 246 6.28 1.31 -29.76
CA GLN A 246 6.79 0.76 -28.52
C GLN A 246 6.03 -0.52 -28.17
N LYS A 247 6.73 -1.66 -28.13
CA LYS A 247 6.17 -2.92 -27.65
C LYS A 247 5.69 -2.74 -26.20
N THR A 248 4.39 -2.87 -26.01
CA THR A 248 3.76 -2.99 -24.69
C THR A 248 4.19 -4.30 -24.06
N HIS A 249 5.06 -4.24 -23.05
CA HIS A 249 5.39 -5.42 -22.27
C HIS A 249 4.19 -5.78 -21.39
N ILE A 250 3.55 -6.90 -21.70
CA ILE A 250 2.51 -7.50 -20.88
C ILE A 250 3.10 -7.76 -19.48
N CYS A 251 2.37 -7.29 -18.46
CA CYS A 251 2.77 -7.33 -17.06
C CYS A 251 2.80 -8.78 -16.52
N PHE A 252 3.95 -9.45 -16.68
CA PHE A 252 4.36 -10.63 -15.91
C PHE A 252 4.07 -10.57 -14.38
N PRO A 253 4.07 -9.38 -13.72
CA PRO A 253 3.76 -9.28 -12.30
C PRO A 253 2.29 -9.51 -11.93
N LEU A 254 1.36 -9.38 -12.88
CA LEU A 254 -0.07 -9.62 -12.64
C LEU A 254 -0.35 -11.13 -12.48
N CYS A 255 0.35 -11.98 -13.23
CA CYS A 255 0.22 -13.43 -13.13
C CYS A 255 0.71 -13.97 -11.77
N LEU A 256 1.82 -13.43 -11.25
CA LEU A 256 2.34 -13.80 -9.93
C LEU A 256 1.39 -13.35 -8.80
N LEU A 257 0.73 -12.21 -8.98
CA LEU A 257 -0.31 -11.68 -8.07
C LEU A 257 -1.55 -12.60 -8.03
N CYS A 258 -2.05 -13.03 -9.19
CA CYS A 258 -3.18 -13.98 -9.23
C CYS A 258 -2.82 -15.32 -8.57
N LEU A 259 -1.59 -15.81 -8.77
CA LEU A 259 -1.16 -17.10 -8.23
C LEU A 259 -1.03 -17.07 -6.70
N THR A 260 -0.54 -15.97 -6.12
CA THR A 260 -0.44 -15.80 -4.65
C THR A 260 -1.81 -15.68 -3.99
N LEU A 261 -2.76 -14.95 -4.62
CA LEU A 261 -4.14 -14.87 -4.16
C LEU A 261 -4.83 -16.24 -4.16
N ILE A 262 -4.63 -17.04 -5.21
CA ILE A 262 -5.19 -18.40 -5.31
C ILE A 262 -4.64 -19.31 -4.20
N VAL A 263 -3.34 -19.27 -3.93
CA VAL A 263 -2.73 -20.09 -2.86
C VAL A 263 -3.23 -19.67 -1.48
N CYS A 264 -3.38 -18.37 -1.22
CA CYS A 264 -3.92 -17.89 0.05
C CYS A 264 -5.39 -18.28 0.23
N LEU A 265 -6.23 -18.14 -0.80
CA LEU A 265 -7.63 -18.60 -0.79
C LEU A 265 -7.72 -20.11 -0.55
N GLY A 266 -6.89 -20.90 -1.23
CA GLY A 266 -6.83 -22.35 -1.04
C GLY A 266 -6.45 -22.74 0.39
N PHE A 267 -5.49 -22.05 1.00
CA PHE A 267 -5.11 -22.27 2.40
C PHE A 267 -6.21 -21.83 3.38
N THR A 268 -6.93 -20.74 3.08
CA THR A 268 -8.07 -20.26 3.89
C THR A 268 -9.19 -21.28 3.91
N ILE A 269 -9.56 -21.79 2.73
CA ILE A 269 -10.60 -22.81 2.58
C ILE A 269 -10.15 -24.08 3.30
N TYR A 270 -8.92 -24.53 3.08
CA TYR A 270 -8.37 -25.70 3.77
C TYR A 270 -8.46 -25.59 5.30
N LYS A 271 -8.02 -24.46 5.88
CA LYS A 271 -8.09 -24.22 7.32
C LYS A 271 -9.53 -24.12 7.83
N GLY A 272 -10.42 -23.41 7.12
CA GLY A 272 -11.83 -23.29 7.46
C GLY A 272 -12.64 -24.59 7.34
N THR A 273 -12.11 -25.60 6.62
CA THR A 273 -12.73 -26.93 6.50
C THR A 273 -12.18 -27.97 7.49
N GLN A 274 -11.19 -27.62 8.33
CA GLN A 274 -10.70 -28.56 9.34
C GLN A 274 -11.80 -28.78 10.38
N LYS A 275 -12.44 -29.95 10.32
CA LYS A 275 -13.37 -30.42 11.35
C LYS A 275 -12.62 -31.23 12.38
N TYR A 276 -12.74 -30.86 13.65
CA TYR A 276 -12.17 -31.60 14.77
C TYR A 276 -13.25 -32.46 15.41
N SER A 277 -13.09 -33.78 15.35
CA SER A 277 -14.04 -34.74 15.92
C SER A 277 -13.96 -34.84 17.44
N VAL A 278 -12.92 -34.27 18.06
CA VAL A 278 -12.70 -34.28 19.50
C VAL A 278 -12.19 -32.91 19.95
N VAL A 279 -12.58 -32.50 21.16
CA VAL A 279 -12.27 -31.19 21.75
C VAL A 279 -10.76 -30.98 21.91
N GLU A 280 -10.04 -32.03 22.28
CA GLU A 280 -8.59 -32.09 22.50
C GLU A 280 -7.81 -31.79 21.20
N ASP A 281 -8.31 -32.28 20.06
CA ASP A 281 -7.71 -32.04 18.76
C ASP A 281 -7.87 -30.58 18.33
N SER A 282 -9.05 -29.98 18.55
CA SER A 282 -9.28 -28.54 18.33
C SER A 282 -8.40 -27.72 19.27
N LEU A 283 -8.35 -28.05 20.56
CA LEU A 283 -7.55 -27.36 21.57
C LEU A 283 -6.03 -27.41 21.25
N LYS A 284 -5.54 -28.55 20.76
CA LYS A 284 -4.16 -28.70 20.31
C LYS A 284 -3.90 -27.92 19.03
N ALA A 285 -4.80 -27.97 18.06
CA ALA A 285 -4.60 -27.33 16.76
C ALA A 285 -4.72 -25.80 16.80
N GLU A 286 -5.64 -25.27 17.61
CA GLU A 286 -5.93 -23.84 17.71
C GLU A 286 -5.07 -23.12 18.75
N TYR A 287 -4.80 -23.77 19.89
CA TYR A 287 -4.10 -23.14 21.03
C TYR A 287 -2.75 -23.78 21.35
N ASN A 288 -2.33 -24.81 20.60
CA ASN A 288 -1.10 -25.57 20.84
C ASN A 288 -1.03 -26.17 22.27
N ILE A 289 -2.18 -26.56 22.82
CA ILE A 289 -2.31 -27.17 24.14
C ILE A 289 -2.62 -28.65 23.94
N ALA A 290 -1.60 -29.50 24.10
CA ALA A 290 -1.82 -30.95 24.17
C ALA A 290 -2.31 -31.34 25.58
N VAL A 291 -3.49 -31.93 25.65
CA VAL A 291 -4.10 -32.60 26.81
C VAL A 291 -4.74 -33.91 26.33
N ASP A 292 -4.94 -34.85 27.24
CA ASP A 292 -5.59 -36.14 26.97
C ASP A 292 -6.88 -36.26 27.78
N ASP A 293 -7.78 -37.13 27.36
CA ASP A 293 -9.09 -37.34 28.01
C ASP A 293 -8.94 -37.82 29.46
N SER A 294 -7.86 -38.53 29.79
CA SER A 294 -7.56 -38.97 31.16
C SER A 294 -7.29 -37.82 32.13
N LYS A 295 -7.01 -36.62 31.63
CA LYS A 295 -6.78 -35.42 32.42
C LYS A 295 -8.03 -34.59 32.66
N ILE A 296 -9.20 -35.06 32.22
CA ILE A 296 -10.48 -34.35 32.41
C ILE A 296 -10.88 -34.42 33.89
N LEU A 297 -10.86 -33.27 34.55
CA LEU A 297 -11.42 -33.09 35.89
C LEU A 297 -12.94 -32.97 35.83
N TYR A 298 -13.46 -32.24 34.86
CA TYR A 298 -14.89 -32.02 34.73
C TYR A 298 -15.27 -31.84 33.27
N ASP A 299 -16.44 -32.36 32.89
CA ASP A 299 -17.00 -32.23 31.55
C ASP A 299 -18.52 -32.05 31.66
N GLN A 300 -19.03 -30.96 31.11
CA GLN A 300 -20.44 -30.66 31.09
C GLN A 300 -20.86 -30.21 29.71
N ILE A 301 -21.96 -30.79 29.23
CA ILE A 301 -22.51 -30.58 27.91
C ILE A 301 -23.95 -30.08 28.06
N SER A 302 -24.27 -28.96 27.42
CA SER A 302 -25.60 -28.38 27.33
C SER A 302 -25.93 -28.11 25.86
N GLY A 303 -26.71 -29.00 25.26
CA GLY A 303 -26.98 -28.96 23.81
C GLY A 303 -25.70 -29.15 23.00
N ASP A 304 -25.43 -28.19 22.11
CA ASP A 304 -24.23 -28.18 21.27
C ASP A 304 -23.04 -27.48 21.93
N GLU A 305 -23.17 -27.00 23.17
CA GLU A 305 -22.13 -26.24 23.87
C GLU A 305 -21.66 -26.99 25.12
N GLY A 306 -20.44 -26.72 25.58
CA GLY A 306 -19.93 -27.37 26.77
C GLY A 306 -18.75 -26.67 27.42
N ILE A 307 -18.57 -26.99 28.71
CA ILE A 307 -17.39 -26.61 29.48
C ILE A 307 -16.65 -27.87 29.85
N ARG A 308 -15.34 -27.85 29.63
CA ARG A 308 -14.45 -28.92 30.06
C ARG A 308 -13.27 -28.33 30.82
N ILE A 309 -12.88 -29.02 31.88
CA ILE A 309 -11.82 -28.60 32.78
C ILE A 309 -10.77 -29.71 32.82
N TYR A 310 -9.53 -29.39 32.45
CA TYR A 310 -8.42 -30.33 32.47
C TYR A 310 -7.40 -30.00 33.55
N ALA A 311 -6.79 -31.04 34.13
CA ALA A 311 -5.53 -30.94 34.85
C ALA A 311 -4.34 -31.04 33.87
N LYS A 312 -3.35 -30.15 33.99
CA LYS A 312 -2.11 -30.23 33.20
C LYS A 312 -0.90 -29.85 34.05
N GLY A 313 -0.35 -30.85 34.74
CA GLY A 313 0.54 -30.60 35.88
C GLY A 313 -0.16 -29.68 36.87
N ARG A 314 0.56 -28.71 37.43
CA ARG A 314 0.00 -27.71 38.38
C ARG A 314 -0.90 -26.62 37.77
N ASN A 315 -1.41 -26.85 36.56
CA ASN A 315 -2.30 -25.90 35.89
C ASN A 315 -3.67 -26.54 35.68
N ILE A 316 -4.73 -25.74 35.87
CA ILE A 316 -6.08 -26.09 35.48
C ILE A 316 -6.43 -25.34 34.20
N ILE A 317 -6.94 -26.06 33.20
CA ILE A 317 -7.32 -25.48 31.92
C ILE A 317 -8.83 -25.55 31.80
N TYR A 318 -9.48 -24.38 31.87
CA TYR A 318 -10.90 -24.21 31.62
C TYR A 318 -11.09 -23.93 30.15
N ILE A 319 -11.99 -24.67 29.50
CA ILE A 319 -12.36 -24.44 28.12
C ILE A 319 -13.88 -24.31 27.99
N TYR A 320 -14.30 -23.41 27.11
CA TYR A 320 -15.66 -23.33 26.61
C TYR A 320 -15.63 -23.66 25.13
N TYR A 321 -16.42 -24.65 24.72
CA TYR A 321 -16.45 -25.16 23.36
C TYR A 321 -17.86 -25.27 22.81
N VAL A 322 -17.96 -25.24 21.48
CA VAL A 322 -19.20 -25.42 20.72
C VAL A 322 -19.00 -26.53 19.70
N ASN A 323 -19.98 -27.41 19.55
CA ASN A 323 -20.06 -28.44 18.52
C ASN A 323 -20.91 -27.91 17.36
N GLU A 324 -20.25 -27.37 16.35
CA GLU A 324 -20.92 -26.91 15.14
C GLU A 324 -20.80 -27.97 14.03
N ASN A 325 -21.92 -28.55 13.63
CA ASN A 325 -22.00 -29.49 12.49
C ASN A 325 -21.03 -30.70 12.62
N GLY A 326 -20.91 -31.25 13.83
CA GLY A 326 -20.06 -32.40 14.15
C GLY A 326 -18.58 -32.05 14.29
N SER A 327 -18.24 -30.77 14.50
CA SER A 327 -16.89 -30.30 14.77
C SER A 327 -16.86 -29.49 16.06
N TYR A 328 -15.90 -29.79 16.94
CA TYR A 328 -15.66 -28.99 18.13
C TYR A 328 -14.81 -27.76 17.81
N ILE A 329 -15.25 -26.61 18.31
CA ILE A 329 -14.58 -25.30 18.17
C ILE A 329 -14.37 -24.74 19.58
N ILE A 330 -13.14 -24.38 19.91
CA ILE A 330 -12.80 -23.82 21.24
C ILE A 330 -12.95 -22.30 21.19
N THR A 331 -14.03 -21.81 21.77
CA THR A 331 -14.35 -20.38 21.82
C THR A 331 -13.57 -19.62 22.88
N ASP A 332 -13.24 -20.24 24.02
CA ASP A 332 -12.45 -19.61 25.07
C ASP A 332 -11.59 -20.61 25.85
N VAL A 333 -10.41 -20.17 26.28
CA VAL A 333 -9.47 -20.94 27.09
C VAL A 333 -8.91 -20.08 28.23
N TYR A 334 -8.92 -20.61 29.45
CA TYR A 334 -8.23 -20.01 30.59
C TYR A 334 -7.33 -21.03 31.27
N LYS A 335 -6.11 -20.60 31.61
CA LYS A 335 -5.14 -21.42 32.33
C LYS A 335 -4.95 -20.83 33.72
N ASP A 336 -5.45 -21.52 34.74
CA ASP A 336 -5.16 -21.21 36.13
C ASP A 336 -3.91 -21.96 36.61
N LYS A 337 -3.17 -21.35 37.53
CA LYS A 337 -2.09 -21.99 38.29
C LYS A 337 -2.60 -22.19 39.71
N LEU A 338 -2.82 -23.44 40.12
CA LEU A 338 -3.29 -23.75 41.48
C LEU A 338 -2.25 -23.41 42.57
N ASN A 339 -1.00 -23.14 42.21
CA ASN A 339 0.04 -22.73 43.16
C ASN A 339 -0.33 -21.47 43.96
N MET A 340 -0.58 -21.64 45.24
CA MET A 340 -0.70 -20.58 46.25
C MET A 340 0.16 -21.00 47.45
N PRO A 341 1.21 -20.24 47.83
CA PRO A 341 1.96 -20.54 49.05
C PRO A 341 1.05 -20.47 50.29
N ASP A 342 1.21 -21.44 51.20
CA ASP A 342 0.47 -21.63 52.47
C ASP A 342 0.53 -20.40 53.40
N THR A 343 -0.24 -19.37 53.07
CA THR A 343 -0.50 -18.23 53.95
C THR A 343 -1.98 -17.88 53.82
N ASP A 344 -2.67 -17.70 54.93
CA ASP A 344 -4.14 -17.48 54.99
C ASP A 344 -4.64 -16.37 54.04
N TYR A 345 -3.81 -15.34 53.82
CA TYR A 345 -4.11 -14.22 52.92
C TYR A 345 -4.09 -14.60 51.42
N VAL A 346 -3.20 -15.51 51.05
CA VAL A 346 -3.02 -15.99 49.68
C VAL A 346 -4.14 -16.96 49.32
N THR A 347 -4.59 -17.77 50.27
CA THR A 347 -5.73 -18.71 50.13
C THR A 347 -7.04 -17.98 49.80
N ALA A 348 -7.31 -16.83 50.44
CA ALA A 348 -8.52 -16.04 50.17
C ALA A 348 -8.54 -15.43 48.75
N MET A 349 -7.39 -14.93 48.26
CA MET A 349 -7.27 -14.42 46.89
C MET A 349 -7.34 -15.54 45.85
N ALA A 350 -6.82 -16.74 46.16
CA ALA A 350 -6.93 -17.93 45.31
C ALA A 350 -8.38 -18.30 45.06
N ALA A 351 -9.13 -18.48 46.14
CA ALA A 351 -10.52 -18.89 46.07
C ALA A 351 -11.38 -17.86 45.33
N SER A 352 -11.14 -16.57 45.57
CA SER A 352 -11.84 -15.48 44.85
C SER A 352 -11.54 -15.51 43.35
N ARG A 353 -10.28 -15.78 42.96
CA ARG A 353 -9.88 -15.92 41.55
C ARG A 353 -10.50 -17.15 40.90
N VAL A 354 -10.42 -18.31 41.54
CA VAL A 354 -11.00 -19.57 41.04
C VAL A 354 -12.50 -19.42 40.87
N LYS A 355 -13.19 -18.81 41.85
CA LYS A 355 -14.61 -18.45 41.77
C LYS A 355 -14.92 -17.57 40.57
N ALA A 356 -14.19 -16.48 40.38
CA ALA A 356 -14.42 -15.56 39.25
C ALA A 356 -14.20 -16.24 37.89
N VAL A 357 -13.20 -17.13 37.79
CA VAL A 357 -12.93 -17.91 36.58
C VAL A 357 -14.06 -18.90 36.31
N SER A 358 -14.46 -19.70 37.30
CA SER A 358 -15.61 -20.61 37.16
C SER A 358 -16.86 -19.83 36.73
N MET A 359 -17.23 -18.74 37.40
CA MET A 359 -18.41 -17.96 37.01
C MET A 359 -18.33 -17.42 35.57
N MET A 360 -17.17 -16.93 35.13
CA MET A 360 -16.99 -16.42 33.77
C MET A 360 -17.22 -17.48 32.67
N PHE A 361 -16.85 -18.75 32.93
CA PHE A 361 -17.09 -19.82 31.97
C PHE A 361 -18.55 -20.27 31.99
N TYR A 362 -19.14 -20.46 33.17
CA TYR A 362 -20.50 -21.00 33.32
C TYR A 362 -21.59 -19.99 32.97
N ALA A 363 -21.32 -18.68 33.11
CA ALA A 363 -22.22 -17.63 32.62
C ALA A 363 -22.43 -17.67 31.08
N LYS A 364 -21.61 -18.43 30.33
CA LYS A 364 -21.76 -18.61 28.89
C LYS A 364 -22.75 -19.70 28.52
N ILE A 365 -23.05 -20.63 29.43
CA ILE A 365 -24.04 -21.68 29.18
C ILE A 365 -25.44 -21.13 29.51
N PRO A 366 -26.38 -21.09 28.55
CA PRO A 366 -27.75 -20.68 28.82
C PRO A 366 -28.41 -21.55 29.90
N GLU A 367 -29.19 -20.92 30.78
CA GLU A 367 -30.08 -21.59 31.75
C GLU A 367 -29.38 -22.38 32.88
N GLN A 368 -28.07 -22.20 33.08
CA GLN A 368 -27.38 -22.76 34.25
C GLN A 368 -27.35 -21.80 35.43
N ASP A 369 -27.63 -22.34 36.61
CA ASP A 369 -27.43 -21.69 37.91
C ASP A 369 -26.47 -22.51 38.81
N SER A 370 -25.89 -23.58 38.27
CA SER A 370 -24.91 -24.45 38.92
C SER A 370 -23.54 -24.33 38.26
N PHE A 371 -22.47 -24.37 39.04
CA PHE A 371 -21.10 -24.32 38.54
C PHE A 371 -20.16 -25.17 39.41
N VAL A 372 -19.00 -25.52 38.85
CA VAL A 372 -17.97 -26.29 39.55
C VAL A 372 -16.75 -25.42 39.84
N ILE A 373 -16.30 -25.48 41.09
CA ILE A 373 -15.03 -24.93 41.56
C ILE A 373 -14.03 -26.06 41.72
N VAL A 374 -12.85 -25.93 41.10
CA VAL A 374 -11.74 -26.88 41.24
C VAL A 374 -10.70 -26.33 42.22
N THR A 375 -10.32 -27.13 43.22
CA THR A 375 -9.40 -26.75 44.30
C THR A 375 -8.54 -27.94 44.75
N GLU A 376 -7.42 -27.71 45.44
CA GLU A 376 -6.56 -28.77 46.03
C GLU A 376 -6.98 -29.16 47.47
N SER A 377 -7.97 -28.46 48.04
CA SER A 377 -8.48 -28.71 49.40
C SER A 377 -10.01 -28.81 49.42
N GLU A 378 -10.54 -29.77 50.16
CA GLU A 378 -11.98 -29.89 50.46
C GLU A 378 -12.52 -28.71 51.28
N ASN A 379 -11.63 -28.02 52.01
CA ASN A 379 -11.97 -26.90 52.88
C ASN A 379 -11.64 -25.57 52.19
N LEU A 380 -12.50 -25.16 51.24
CA LEU A 380 -12.57 -23.74 50.88
C LEU A 380 -13.22 -23.01 52.07
N GLU A 381 -12.60 -21.95 52.62
CA GLU A 381 -13.21 -21.23 53.74
C GLU A 381 -14.68 -20.87 53.43
N ASN A 382 -15.62 -21.33 54.26
CA ASN A 382 -17.07 -21.13 54.07
C ASN A 382 -17.48 -19.66 53.83
N LYS A 383 -16.64 -18.70 54.23
CA LYS A 383 -16.83 -17.26 53.96
C LYS A 383 -16.67 -16.86 52.49
N LEU A 384 -15.95 -17.64 51.67
CA LEU A 384 -15.65 -17.32 50.27
C LEU A 384 -16.74 -17.83 49.31
N LEU A 385 -17.45 -18.87 49.74
CA LEU A 385 -18.65 -19.43 49.10
C LEU A 385 -19.95 -18.81 49.64
N SER A 386 -19.87 -17.79 50.49
CA SER A 386 -21.06 -17.10 51.01
C SER A 386 -21.91 -16.54 49.88
N GLY A 387 -23.19 -16.89 49.86
CA GLY A 387 -24.13 -16.51 48.79
C GLY A 387 -24.43 -17.63 47.78
N TYR A 388 -23.80 -18.80 47.92
CA TYR A 388 -24.04 -19.97 47.10
C TYR A 388 -24.42 -21.18 47.95
N GLU A 389 -25.27 -22.03 47.41
CA GLU A 389 -25.65 -23.31 48.01
C GLU A 389 -24.67 -24.39 47.53
N ILE A 390 -23.84 -24.93 48.45
CA ILE A 390 -22.97 -26.07 48.13
C ILE A 390 -23.85 -27.31 48.03
N GLN A 391 -23.85 -27.94 46.87
CA GLN A 391 -24.65 -29.12 46.59
C GLN A 391 -23.90 -30.41 46.96
N SER A 392 -22.64 -30.51 46.58
CA SER A 392 -21.77 -31.65 46.85
C SER A 392 -20.29 -31.28 46.71
N VAL A 393 -19.43 -32.14 47.24
CA VAL A 393 -17.98 -32.09 47.05
C VAL A 393 -17.52 -33.47 46.61
N ASP A 394 -16.91 -33.55 45.43
CA ASP A 394 -16.26 -34.76 44.94
C ASP A 394 -14.74 -34.57 44.92
N SER A 395 -13.99 -35.66 44.84
CA SER A 395 -12.54 -35.64 44.62
C SER A 395 -12.14 -36.47 43.40
N ARG A 396 -11.15 -36.00 42.64
CA ARG A 396 -10.50 -36.73 41.55
C ARG A 396 -8.98 -36.68 41.70
N THR A 397 -8.34 -37.82 41.54
CA THR A 397 -6.87 -37.91 41.58
C THR A 397 -6.34 -38.09 40.16
N ILE A 398 -5.44 -37.20 39.73
CA ILE A 398 -4.78 -37.22 38.41
C ILE A 398 -3.29 -36.97 38.62
N ASP A 399 -2.44 -37.81 38.03
CA ASP A 399 -0.98 -37.70 38.14
C ASP A 399 -0.48 -37.56 39.61
N ASP A 400 -1.04 -38.36 40.53
CA ASP A 400 -0.79 -38.36 41.99
C ASP A 400 -1.21 -37.08 42.75
N GLU A 401 -1.86 -36.12 42.07
CA GLU A 401 -2.45 -34.92 42.70
C GLU A 401 -3.96 -35.11 42.89
N THR A 402 -4.47 -34.79 44.08
CA THR A 402 -5.92 -34.87 44.39
C THR A 402 -6.55 -33.49 44.27
N TYR A 403 -7.56 -33.40 43.42
CA TYR A 403 -8.36 -32.20 43.19
C TYR A 403 -9.76 -32.42 43.72
N TYR A 404 -10.30 -31.42 44.42
CA TYR A 404 -11.68 -31.40 44.87
C TYR A 404 -12.52 -30.54 43.93
N LEU A 405 -13.70 -31.06 43.60
CA LEU A 405 -14.70 -30.44 42.76
C LEU A 405 -15.89 -30.07 43.65
N ILE A 406 -16.03 -28.78 43.92
CA ILE A 406 -17.13 -28.24 44.73
C ILE A 406 -18.23 -27.83 43.76
N TYR A 407 -19.37 -28.52 43.84
CA TYR A 407 -20.57 -28.21 43.07
C TYR A 407 -21.40 -27.19 43.84
N ALA A 408 -21.61 -26.03 43.26
CA ALA A 408 -22.32 -24.93 43.90
C ALA A 408 -23.44 -24.39 43.00
N ARG A 409 -24.51 -23.91 43.62
CA ARG A 409 -25.63 -23.24 42.96
C ARG A 409 -25.74 -21.79 43.42
N GLY A 410 -25.97 -20.86 42.50
CA GLY A 410 -26.34 -19.48 42.82
C GLY A 410 -26.33 -18.56 41.60
N ASP A 411 -26.51 -17.26 41.84
CA ASP A 411 -26.62 -16.29 40.75
C ASP A 411 -25.28 -16.12 40.03
N LEU A 412 -25.28 -16.43 38.73
CA LEU A 412 -24.14 -16.31 37.83
C LEU A 412 -24.07 -14.94 37.13
N LYS A 413 -25.00 -14.03 37.42
CA LYS A 413 -25.10 -12.69 36.83
C LYS A 413 -24.19 -11.64 37.43
#